data_AF-A0A4P7WYS3-F1
#
_entry.id   AF-A0A4P7WYS3-F1
#
_cell.length_a   1.000
_cell.length_b   1.000
_cell.length_c   1.000
_cell.angle_alpha   90.00
_cell.angle_beta   90.00
_cell.angle_gamma   90.00
#
_symmetry.space_group_name_H-M   'P 1'
#
loop_
_entity.id
_entity.type
_entity.pdbx_description
1 polymer ?
#
loop_
_entity_poly.entity_id
_entity_poly.type
_entity_poly.pdbx_seq_one_letter_code
_entity_poly.pdbx_strand_id
1 'polypeptide(L)'
;MLVLMMLTSCNSQNEDSIDLSKEILGKHIDSIVSPNIKINRNSMNHYGLDNGSLKTSSKELMNFNGVNLYGFFNEGDNYLKNSVKFGFVKKDSIIAIYELFTYQTEKSNQLIKALDDFLGKPNFTSYQKVEDRKERNYDGKLWEDKTNNYTYLLHVSIQKYGKECWLFVVNNNQAYFYDRAIGLPSFSKWSNYLKFKEYNESPENFTYQDYIKDQTEKGDEYISILTE
;
A
#
# COMPACT_ATOMS: atom_id res chain seq x y z
N MET A 1 13.91 47.86 14.38
CA MET A 1 12.73 46.99 14.16
C MET A 1 13.06 46.11 12.97
N LEU A 2 13.51 44.88 13.24
CA LEU A 2 14.04 43.95 12.26
C LEU A 2 12.84 43.24 11.60
N VAL A 3 12.60 43.52 10.32
CA VAL A 3 11.60 42.78 9.52
C VAL A 3 12.22 41.43 9.17
N LEU A 4 11.89 40.41 9.96
CA LEU A 4 12.25 39.03 9.67
C LEU A 4 11.35 38.57 8.53
N MET A 5 11.86 38.65 7.30
CA MET A 5 11.28 37.97 6.14
C MET A 5 11.32 36.48 6.43
N MET A 6 10.21 35.93 6.96
CA MET A 6 10.03 34.50 7.01
C MET A 6 9.96 34.02 5.57
N LEU A 7 11.06 33.41 5.13
CA LEU A 7 11.11 32.56 3.95
C LEU A 7 10.05 31.49 4.13
N THR A 8 8.88 31.72 3.55
CA THR A 8 7.93 30.67 3.25
C THR A 8 8.63 29.72 2.30
N SER A 9 9.22 28.66 2.83
CA SER A 9 9.55 27.46 2.07
C SER A 9 8.22 26.82 1.65
N CYS A 10 7.55 27.46 0.69
CA CYS A 10 6.59 26.76 -0.16
C CYS A 10 7.41 25.71 -0.90
N ASN A 11 7.39 24.48 -0.39
CA ASN A 11 7.52 23.33 -1.27
C ASN A 11 6.43 23.54 -2.32
N SER A 12 6.80 23.99 -3.53
CA SER A 12 5.86 24.00 -4.64
C SER A 12 5.51 22.54 -4.86
N GLN A 13 4.45 22.06 -4.22
CA GLN A 13 3.71 20.94 -4.75
C GLN A 13 3.40 21.37 -6.17
N ASN A 14 4.01 20.70 -7.16
CA ASN A 14 3.61 20.86 -8.55
C ASN A 14 2.08 20.74 -8.52
N GLU A 15 1.37 21.78 -8.95
CA GLU A 15 -0.11 21.80 -8.94
C GLU A 15 -0.69 20.61 -9.72
N ASP A 16 0.13 19.98 -10.57
CA ASP A 16 -0.17 18.80 -11.37
C ASP A 16 0.19 17.43 -10.72
N SER A 17 0.78 17.38 -9.51
CA SER A 17 1.12 16.10 -8.87
C SER A 17 0.05 15.62 -7.90
N ILE A 18 -0.37 14.37 -8.05
CA ILE A 18 -1.35 13.72 -7.18
C ILE A 18 -0.60 12.97 -6.07
N ASP A 19 -1.07 13.20 -4.85
CA ASP A 19 -0.59 12.49 -3.66
C ASP A 19 -1.53 11.33 -3.34
N LEU A 20 -0.97 10.12 -3.35
CA LEU A 20 -1.70 8.87 -3.13
C LEU A 20 -2.20 8.71 -1.68
N SER A 21 -1.63 9.42 -0.70
CA SER A 21 -2.11 9.35 0.69
C SER A 21 -3.41 10.14 0.91
N LYS A 22 -3.77 11.02 -0.03
CA LYS A 22 -5.04 11.75 -0.01
C LYS A 22 -6.18 10.83 -0.48
N GLU A 23 -7.42 11.32 -0.41
CA GLU A 23 -8.62 10.59 -0.82
C GLU A 23 -8.62 10.23 -2.32
N ILE A 24 -7.90 9.16 -2.70
CA ILE A 24 -7.87 8.61 -4.07
C ILE A 24 -8.85 7.46 -4.22
N LEU A 25 -8.96 6.62 -3.19
CA LEU A 25 -10.01 5.60 -3.13
C LEU A 25 -11.39 6.28 -3.12
N GLY A 26 -12.34 5.71 -3.85
CA GLY A 26 -13.67 6.30 -4.04
C GLY A 26 -13.75 7.36 -5.15
N LYS A 27 -12.63 7.79 -5.73
CA LYS A 27 -12.64 8.69 -6.89
C LYS A 27 -12.77 7.91 -8.20
N HIS A 28 -13.34 8.57 -9.20
CA HIS A 28 -13.41 8.06 -10.56
C HIS A 28 -12.01 8.04 -11.20
N ILE A 29 -11.66 6.98 -11.93
CA ILE A 29 -10.34 6.82 -12.54
C ILE A 29 -9.96 8.02 -13.43
N ASP A 30 -10.90 8.60 -14.17
CA ASP A 30 -10.61 9.77 -15.00
C ASP A 30 -10.18 11.02 -14.22
N SER A 31 -10.45 11.12 -12.90
CA SER A 31 -9.93 12.23 -12.10
C SER A 31 -8.43 12.17 -11.90
N ILE A 32 -7.82 10.98 -12.02
CA ILE A 32 -6.37 10.80 -11.97
C ILE A 32 -5.74 10.76 -13.38
N VAL A 33 -6.53 10.51 -14.42
CA VAL A 33 -6.11 10.54 -15.84
C VAL A 33 -6.43 11.90 -16.47
N SER A 34 -6.39 12.99 -15.70
CA SER A 34 -6.63 14.35 -16.21
C SER A 34 -5.76 14.63 -17.44
N PRO A 35 -6.11 15.57 -18.34
CA PRO A 35 -5.37 15.80 -19.58
C PRO A 35 -3.85 16.07 -19.40
N ASN A 36 -3.43 16.45 -18.19
CA ASN A 36 -2.02 16.67 -17.84
C ASN A 36 -1.25 15.38 -17.51
N ILE A 37 -1.95 14.30 -17.14
CA ILE A 37 -1.36 12.99 -16.85
C ILE A 37 -1.70 12.05 -18.00
N LYS A 38 -0.82 12.02 -19.01
CA LYS A 38 -0.95 11.10 -20.14
C LYS A 38 -0.69 9.67 -19.70
N ILE A 39 -1.76 8.96 -19.33
CA ILE A 39 -1.69 7.52 -19.09
C ILE A 39 -2.07 6.79 -20.37
N ASN A 40 -1.26 5.81 -20.77
CA ASN A 40 -1.56 4.96 -21.90
C ASN A 40 -2.77 4.09 -21.55
N ARG A 41 -3.97 4.42 -22.04
CA ARG A 41 -5.20 3.62 -21.79
C ARG A 41 -5.09 2.19 -22.34
N ASN A 42 -4.16 1.90 -23.24
CA ASN A 42 -3.88 0.51 -23.66
C ASN A 42 -3.17 -0.31 -22.57
N SER A 43 -2.71 0.31 -21.47
CA SER A 43 -2.27 -0.39 -20.27
C SER A 43 -3.43 -0.80 -19.34
N MET A 44 -4.68 -0.47 -19.71
CA MET A 44 -5.85 -0.97 -18.99
C MET A 44 -5.95 -2.47 -19.12
N ASN A 45 -5.67 -3.17 -18.03
CA ASN A 45 -5.73 -4.61 -17.95
C ASN A 45 -6.95 -5.05 -17.14
N HIS A 46 -7.37 -6.29 -17.36
CA HIS A 46 -8.44 -6.90 -16.59
C HIS A 46 -7.96 -7.20 -15.17
N TYR A 47 -8.68 -6.70 -14.17
CA TYR A 47 -8.54 -7.11 -12.77
C TYR A 47 -9.63 -8.14 -12.42
N GLY A 48 -9.99 -9.01 -13.36
CA GLY A 48 -11.19 -9.86 -13.33
C GLY A 48 -12.16 -9.53 -14.46
N LEU A 49 -13.30 -10.23 -14.53
CA LEU A 49 -14.31 -10.03 -15.59
C LEU A 49 -14.92 -8.62 -15.53
N ASP A 50 -15.37 -8.21 -14.35
CA ASP A 50 -16.10 -6.94 -14.14
C ASP A 50 -15.22 -5.79 -13.65
N ASN A 51 -13.91 -6.02 -13.54
CA ASN A 51 -12.97 -5.08 -12.91
C ASN A 51 -11.84 -4.70 -13.86
N GLY A 52 -11.50 -3.41 -13.83
CA GLY A 52 -10.42 -2.82 -14.61
C GLY A 52 -9.21 -2.53 -13.73
N SER A 53 -8.08 -2.31 -14.39
CA SER A 53 -6.88 -1.80 -13.73
C SER A 53 -6.09 -0.88 -14.62
N LEU A 54 -5.34 0.02 -14.03
CA LEU A 54 -4.51 0.99 -14.73
C LEU A 54 -3.15 1.06 -14.04
N LYS A 55 -2.09 0.61 -14.71
CA LYS A 55 -0.71 0.74 -14.21
C LYS A 55 -0.02 1.91 -14.89
N THR A 56 0.69 2.71 -14.10
CA THR A 56 1.47 3.86 -14.56
C THR A 56 2.72 4.05 -13.72
N SER A 57 3.72 4.69 -14.33
CA SER A 57 4.96 5.11 -13.68
C SER A 57 5.22 6.60 -13.95
N SER A 58 4.16 7.39 -14.12
CA SER A 58 4.24 8.84 -14.25
C SER A 58 4.72 9.45 -12.94
N LYS A 59 5.64 10.41 -13.02
CA LYS A 59 6.24 11.08 -11.83
C LYS A 59 5.19 11.82 -11.01
N GLU A 60 4.16 12.32 -11.68
CA GLU A 60 3.03 13.07 -11.13
C GLU A 60 2.16 12.20 -10.21
N LEU A 61 2.12 10.89 -10.44
CA LEU A 61 1.36 9.91 -9.65
C LEU A 61 2.22 9.09 -8.67
N MET A 62 3.49 9.45 -8.49
CA MET A 62 4.43 8.75 -7.62
C MET A 62 4.72 9.57 -6.36
N ASN A 63 3.69 10.11 -5.72
CA ASN A 63 3.83 10.84 -4.46
C ASN A 63 2.97 10.19 -3.38
N PHE A 64 3.50 10.12 -2.15
CA PHE A 64 2.76 9.64 -1.00
C PHE A 64 3.13 10.49 0.22
N ASN A 65 2.15 11.11 0.87
CA ASN A 65 2.34 11.98 2.03
C ASN A 65 3.43 13.05 1.80
N GLY A 66 3.36 13.73 0.65
CA GLY A 66 4.30 14.76 0.22
C GLY A 66 5.67 14.25 -0.25
N VAL A 67 5.94 12.94 -0.21
CA VAL A 67 7.23 12.35 -0.60
C VAL A 67 7.19 11.85 -2.04
N ASN A 68 8.17 12.27 -2.84
CA ASN A 68 8.32 11.82 -4.22
C ASN A 68 9.04 10.46 -4.30
N LEU A 69 8.30 9.46 -4.77
CA LEU A 69 8.72 8.06 -4.89
C LEU A 69 9.04 7.65 -6.33
N TYR A 70 9.12 8.60 -7.27
CA TYR A 70 9.56 8.31 -8.63
C TYR A 70 11.03 7.86 -8.64
N GLY A 71 11.32 6.77 -9.35
CA GLY A 71 12.65 6.19 -9.40
C GLY A 71 12.70 4.87 -10.18
N PHE A 72 13.91 4.36 -10.37
CA PHE A 72 14.21 3.17 -11.17
C PHE A 72 15.32 2.37 -10.52
N PHE A 73 15.22 1.03 -10.45
CA PHE A 73 16.38 0.26 -9.98
C PHE A 73 17.61 0.51 -10.85
N ASN A 74 17.42 0.58 -12.17
CA ASN A 74 18.44 1.03 -13.13
C ASN A 74 17.82 2.03 -14.11
N GLU A 75 18.38 3.24 -14.17
CA GLU A 75 17.85 4.32 -15.00
C GLU A 75 18.23 4.15 -16.48
N GLY A 76 19.40 3.57 -16.77
CA GLY A 76 19.93 3.48 -18.14
C GLY A 76 19.10 2.63 -19.11
N ASP A 77 18.33 1.68 -18.59
CA ASP A 77 17.47 0.77 -19.36
C ASP A 77 15.99 0.83 -18.93
N ASN A 78 15.63 1.78 -18.05
CA ASN A 78 14.31 1.86 -17.41
C ASN A 78 13.89 0.58 -16.66
N TYR A 79 14.84 -0.26 -16.23
CA TYR A 79 14.55 -1.51 -15.54
C TYR A 79 14.01 -1.29 -14.12
N LEU A 80 12.93 -2.02 -13.79
CA LEU A 80 12.20 -1.94 -12.52
C LEU A 80 11.94 -0.49 -12.09
N LYS A 81 11.21 0.21 -12.96
CA LYS A 81 10.66 1.54 -12.68
C LYS A 81 9.58 1.45 -11.61
N ASN A 82 9.66 2.29 -10.59
CA ASN A 82 8.61 2.41 -9.59
C ASN A 82 7.26 2.74 -10.26
N SER A 83 6.18 2.23 -9.70
CA SER A 83 4.88 2.30 -10.36
C SER A 83 3.73 2.26 -9.38
N VAL A 84 2.60 2.80 -9.80
CA VAL A 84 1.32 2.62 -9.13
C VAL A 84 0.35 1.93 -10.08
N LYS A 85 -0.44 0.99 -9.54
CA LYS A 85 -1.50 0.30 -10.25
C LYS A 85 -2.82 0.50 -9.51
N PHE A 86 -3.80 1.07 -10.19
CA PHE A 86 -5.15 1.24 -9.65
C PHE A 86 -6.02 0.06 -10.07
N GLY A 87 -6.93 -0.36 -9.19
CA GLY A 87 -8.02 -1.30 -9.50
C GLY A 87 -9.36 -0.65 -9.23
N PHE A 88 -10.31 -0.86 -10.14
CA PHE A 88 -11.63 -0.23 -10.11
C PHE A 88 -12.69 -1.14 -10.72
N VAL A 89 -13.94 -0.98 -10.29
CA VAL A 89 -15.08 -1.66 -10.91
C VAL A 89 -15.34 -1.02 -12.27
N LYS A 90 -15.46 -1.80 -13.36
CA LYS A 90 -15.62 -1.23 -14.72
C LYS A 90 -16.89 -0.40 -14.87
N LYS A 91 -17.95 -0.81 -14.18
CA LYS A 91 -19.29 -0.22 -14.29
C LYS A 91 -19.30 1.27 -13.94
N ASP A 92 -18.63 1.65 -12.86
CA ASP A 92 -18.61 3.02 -12.34
C ASP A 92 -17.21 3.65 -12.41
N SER A 93 -16.19 2.86 -12.75
CA SER A 93 -14.79 3.27 -12.82
C SER A 93 -14.26 3.93 -11.55
N ILE A 94 -14.84 3.57 -10.40
CA ILE A 94 -14.42 4.06 -9.08
C ILE A 94 -13.24 3.24 -8.57
N ILE A 95 -12.18 3.93 -8.17
CA ILE A 95 -10.97 3.33 -7.62
C ILE A 95 -11.29 2.68 -6.26
N ALA A 96 -11.08 1.38 -6.18
CA ALA A 96 -11.31 0.57 -4.99
C ALA A 96 -10.00 0.13 -4.32
N ILE A 97 -8.91 0.08 -5.08
CA ILE A 97 -7.57 -0.29 -4.60
C ILE A 97 -6.50 0.47 -5.38
N TYR A 98 -5.36 0.71 -4.74
CA TYR A 98 -4.11 0.92 -5.47
C TYR A 98 -2.95 0.11 -4.88
N GLU A 99 -2.01 -0.23 -5.76
CA GLU A 99 -0.78 -0.97 -5.46
C GLU A 99 0.41 -0.07 -5.84
N LEU A 100 1.22 0.33 -4.87
CA LEU A 100 2.40 1.15 -5.06
C LEU A 100 3.66 0.30 -4.90
N PHE A 101 4.50 0.29 -5.94
CA PHE A 101 5.72 -0.50 -6.03
C PHE A 101 6.95 0.43 -6.03
N THR A 102 7.88 0.20 -5.10
CA THR A 102 9.21 0.82 -5.10
C THR A 102 10.30 -0.24 -5.12
N TYR A 103 11.27 -0.08 -6.03
CA TYR A 103 12.35 -1.06 -6.24
C TYR A 103 13.73 -0.56 -5.77
N GLN A 104 13.89 0.76 -5.59
CA GLN A 104 15.10 1.37 -5.05
C GLN A 104 15.06 1.39 -3.52
N THR A 105 16.13 0.94 -2.85
CA THR A 105 16.24 0.96 -1.39
C THR A 105 15.92 2.33 -0.78
N GLU A 106 16.42 3.41 -1.38
CA GLU A 106 16.15 4.77 -0.92
C GLU A 106 14.66 5.10 -0.97
N LYS A 107 13.98 4.80 -2.09
CA LYS A 107 12.55 5.05 -2.27
C LYS A 107 11.67 4.16 -1.40
N SER A 108 12.07 2.91 -1.21
CA SER A 108 11.44 1.97 -0.29
C SER A 108 11.50 2.48 1.16
N ASN A 109 12.67 2.96 1.61
CA ASN A 109 12.81 3.55 2.93
C ASN A 109 12.02 4.88 3.08
N GLN A 110 11.98 5.70 2.03
CA GLN A 110 11.17 6.92 1.99
C GLN A 110 9.67 6.61 2.11
N LEU A 111 9.17 5.60 1.41
CA LEU A 111 7.79 5.14 1.51
C LEU A 111 7.46 4.62 2.92
N ILE A 112 8.32 3.77 3.49
CA ILE A 112 8.18 3.26 4.86
C ILE A 112 8.04 4.42 5.85
N LYS A 113 8.94 5.40 5.78
CA LYS A 113 8.91 6.55 6.67
C LYS A 113 7.63 7.37 6.47
N ALA A 114 7.24 7.60 5.22
CA ALA A 114 6.03 8.36 4.89
C ALA A 114 4.75 7.68 5.43
N LEU A 115 4.69 6.35 5.43
CA LEU A 115 3.62 5.57 6.05
C LEU A 115 3.62 5.70 7.58
N ASP A 116 4.78 5.53 8.21
CA ASP A 116 4.91 5.66 9.67
C ASP A 116 4.54 7.10 10.13
N ASP A 117 4.92 8.14 9.36
CA ASP A 117 4.56 9.53 9.63
C ASP A 117 3.06 9.80 9.42
N PHE A 118 2.42 9.14 8.44
CA PHE A 118 1.02 9.37 8.07
C PHE A 118 0.05 8.60 8.98
N LEU A 119 0.34 7.33 9.27
CA LEU A 119 -0.57 6.39 9.94
C LEU A 119 -0.16 6.10 11.39
N GLY A 120 1.07 6.44 11.78
CA GLY A 120 1.62 6.09 13.09
C GLY A 120 1.93 4.60 13.21
N LYS A 121 1.71 4.04 14.41
CA LYS A 121 2.07 2.66 14.73
C LYS A 121 1.19 1.66 13.94
N PRO A 122 1.77 0.63 13.31
CA PRO A 122 0.99 -0.43 12.65
C PRO A 122 0.16 -1.24 13.65
N ASN A 123 -0.99 -1.73 13.17
CA ASN A 123 -1.83 -2.70 13.88
C ASN A 123 -1.23 -4.10 13.87
N PHE A 124 -0.34 -4.38 12.92
CA PHE A 124 0.35 -5.66 12.81
C PHE A 124 1.69 -5.49 12.09
N THR A 125 2.72 -6.17 12.61
CA THR A 125 4.05 -6.27 12.01
C THR A 125 4.40 -7.75 11.88
N SER A 126 4.86 -8.18 10.72
CA SER A 126 5.33 -9.55 10.48
C SER A 126 6.86 -9.63 10.33
N TYR A 127 7.39 -10.80 10.65
CA TYR A 127 8.77 -11.19 10.44
C TYR A 127 8.81 -12.58 9.80
N GLN A 128 9.81 -12.83 8.97
CA GLN A 128 10.02 -14.14 8.36
C GLN A 128 10.71 -15.11 9.32
N LYS A 129 11.64 -14.62 10.15
CA LYS A 129 12.43 -15.43 11.08
C LYS A 129 12.51 -14.81 12.48
N VAL A 130 12.90 -15.63 13.46
CA VAL A 130 13.04 -15.20 14.87
C VAL A 130 14.15 -14.16 15.00
N GLU A 131 15.22 -14.33 14.23
CA GLU A 131 16.35 -13.41 14.15
C GLU A 131 15.89 -12.04 13.62
N ASP A 132 15.05 -12.04 12.58
CA ASP A 132 14.50 -10.81 12.00
C ASP A 132 13.71 -10.01 13.03
N ARG A 133 12.94 -10.67 13.90
CA ARG A 133 12.23 -10.01 15.01
C ARG A 133 13.18 -9.36 16.02
N LYS A 134 14.28 -10.04 16.37
CA LYS A 134 15.30 -9.49 17.28
C LYS A 134 16.00 -8.26 16.69
N GLU A 135 16.24 -8.29 15.39
CA GLU A 135 16.89 -7.20 14.64
C GLU A 135 15.91 -6.12 14.16
N ARG A 136 14.60 -6.34 14.34
CA ARG A 136 13.50 -5.50 13.84
C ARG A 136 13.45 -5.40 12.30
N ASN A 137 13.89 -6.45 11.60
CA ASN A 137 13.82 -6.60 10.15
C ASN A 137 12.46 -7.17 9.72
N TYR A 138 11.40 -6.37 9.83
CA TYR A 138 10.06 -6.81 9.40
C TYR A 138 9.97 -7.03 7.89
N ASP A 139 9.12 -7.96 7.48
CA ASP A 139 8.77 -8.22 6.07
C ASP A 139 7.36 -7.72 5.72
N GLY A 140 6.58 -7.32 6.72
CA GLY A 140 5.25 -6.77 6.50
C GLY A 140 4.78 -5.87 7.63
N LYS A 141 3.98 -4.87 7.27
CA LYS A 141 3.24 -4.01 8.19
C LYS A 141 1.83 -3.77 7.69
N LEU A 142 0.90 -3.64 8.63
CA LEU A 142 -0.52 -3.43 8.33
C LEU A 142 -1.12 -2.35 9.22
N TRP A 143 -1.92 -1.49 8.61
CA TRP A 143 -2.72 -0.48 9.29
C TRP A 143 -4.19 -0.59 8.87
N GLU A 144 -5.09 -0.53 9.84
CA GLU A 144 -6.53 -0.43 9.65
C GLU A 144 -6.98 1.00 9.98
N ASP A 145 -7.28 1.79 8.96
CA ASP A 145 -7.91 3.09 9.13
C ASP A 145 -9.42 2.90 9.25
N LYS A 146 -9.88 2.77 10.51
CA LYS A 146 -11.30 2.62 10.83
C LYS A 146 -12.14 3.84 10.47
N THR A 147 -11.53 5.03 10.35
CA THR A 147 -12.27 6.27 10.05
C THR A 147 -12.70 6.29 8.59
N ASN A 148 -11.77 5.95 7.69
CA ASN A 148 -12.02 5.94 6.26
C ASN A 148 -12.42 4.54 5.72
N ASN A 149 -12.41 3.53 6.59
CA ASN A 149 -12.62 2.12 6.27
C ASN A 149 -11.64 1.59 5.22
N TYR A 150 -10.36 1.93 5.39
CA TYR A 150 -9.26 1.53 4.52
C TYR A 150 -8.29 0.60 5.24
N THR A 151 -7.67 -0.30 4.49
CA THR A 151 -6.54 -1.10 4.98
C THR A 151 -5.31 -0.86 4.13
N TYR A 152 -4.18 -0.60 4.81
CA TYR A 152 -2.85 -0.45 4.22
C TYR A 152 -2.03 -1.70 4.54
N LEU A 153 -1.51 -2.35 3.50
CA LEU A 153 -0.75 -3.60 3.58
C LEU A 153 0.60 -3.37 2.90
N LEU A 154 1.64 -3.17 3.69
CA LEU A 154 3.00 -2.99 3.21
C LEU A 154 3.74 -4.32 3.29
N HIS A 155 4.19 -4.84 2.16
CA HIS A 155 5.20 -5.89 2.11
C HIS A 155 6.58 -5.30 1.82
N VAL A 156 7.58 -5.80 2.52
CA VAL A 156 8.99 -5.44 2.37
C VAL A 156 9.78 -6.70 2.03
N SER A 157 10.49 -6.65 0.91
CA SER A 157 11.40 -7.72 0.51
C SER A 157 12.83 -7.20 0.52
N ILE A 158 13.68 -7.90 1.28
CA ILE A 158 15.13 -7.67 1.30
C ILE A 158 15.75 -8.55 0.21
N GLN A 159 16.24 -7.92 -0.84
CA GLN A 159 16.91 -8.54 -1.96
C GLN A 159 18.44 -8.43 -1.78
N LYS A 160 19.21 -9.28 -2.47
CA LYS A 160 20.69 -9.25 -2.46
C LYS A 160 21.27 -7.85 -2.73
N TYR A 161 20.58 -7.06 -3.56
CA TYR A 161 21.04 -5.75 -4.02
C TYR A 161 20.23 -4.57 -3.47
N GLY A 162 19.31 -4.80 -2.52
CA GLY A 162 18.54 -3.70 -1.95
C GLY A 162 17.22 -4.11 -1.32
N LYS A 163 16.34 -3.13 -1.15
CA LYS A 163 15.01 -3.28 -0.55
C LYS A 163 13.94 -2.81 -1.52
N GLU A 164 12.92 -3.64 -1.71
CA GLU A 164 11.71 -3.29 -2.43
C GLU A 164 10.50 -3.26 -1.48
N CYS A 165 9.52 -2.43 -1.80
CA CYS A 165 8.29 -2.30 -1.04
C CYS A 165 7.08 -2.33 -1.96
N TRP A 166 6.09 -3.12 -1.59
CA TRP A 166 4.81 -3.22 -2.28
C TRP A 166 3.73 -2.84 -1.26
N LEU A 167 3.12 -1.68 -1.46
CA LEU A 167 2.02 -1.19 -0.63
C LEU A 167 0.69 -1.41 -1.35
N PHE A 168 -0.22 -2.14 -0.75
CA PHE A 168 -1.61 -2.23 -1.16
C PHE A 168 -2.44 -1.34 -0.25
N VAL A 169 -3.33 -0.53 -0.83
CA VAL A 169 -4.29 0.27 -0.07
C VAL A 169 -5.67 0.02 -0.63
N VAL A 170 -6.56 -0.48 0.22
CA VAL A 170 -7.85 -1.04 -0.20
C VAL A 170 -9.00 -0.36 0.52
N ASN A 171 -10.10 -0.12 -0.20
CA ASN A 171 -11.38 0.24 0.40
C ASN A 171 -12.09 -1.02 0.86
N ASN A 172 -12.30 -1.17 2.17
CA ASN A 172 -12.83 -2.38 2.77
C ASN A 172 -14.31 -2.61 2.43
N ASN A 173 -15.03 -1.59 1.93
CA ASN A 173 -16.39 -1.75 1.41
C ASN A 173 -16.43 -2.50 0.07
N GLN A 174 -15.28 -2.70 -0.58
CA GLN A 174 -15.16 -3.35 -1.90
C GLN A 174 -14.59 -4.76 -1.75
N ALA A 175 -15.43 -5.68 -1.29
CA ALA A 175 -15.06 -7.05 -0.91
C ALA A 175 -14.18 -7.76 -1.96
N TYR A 176 -14.49 -7.63 -3.25
CA TYR A 176 -13.70 -8.25 -4.32
C TYR A 176 -12.21 -7.84 -4.31
N PHE A 177 -11.92 -6.55 -4.09
CA PHE A 177 -10.55 -6.06 -4.06
C PHE A 177 -9.88 -6.34 -2.72
N TYR A 178 -10.66 -6.29 -1.64
CA TYR A 178 -10.23 -6.64 -0.29
C TYR A 178 -9.77 -8.10 -0.19
N ASP A 179 -10.48 -9.01 -0.86
CA ASP A 179 -10.12 -10.43 -0.98
C ASP A 179 -8.93 -10.70 -1.91
N ARG A 180 -8.50 -9.73 -2.72
CA ARG A 180 -7.39 -9.90 -3.67
C ARG A 180 -6.06 -9.34 -3.21
N ALA A 181 -6.02 -8.56 -2.13
CA ALA A 181 -4.76 -8.08 -1.55
C ALA A 181 -3.89 -9.19 -0.89
N ILE A 182 -4.19 -10.47 -1.19
CA ILE A 182 -3.90 -11.66 -0.39
C ILE A 182 -2.74 -12.51 -0.96
N GLY A 183 -2.04 -12.00 -1.97
CA GLY A 183 -0.94 -12.73 -2.61
C GLY A 183 0.42 -12.64 -1.89
N LEU A 184 0.54 -11.80 -0.85
CA LEU A 184 1.81 -11.51 -0.22
C LEU A 184 2.09 -12.44 0.97
N PRO A 185 3.32 -12.96 1.15
CA PRO A 185 3.65 -13.88 2.23
C PRO A 185 3.22 -13.38 3.62
N SER A 186 3.49 -12.10 3.91
CA SER A 186 3.17 -11.40 5.15
C SER A 186 1.67 -11.32 5.47
N PHE A 187 0.82 -11.45 4.45
CA PHE A 187 -0.64 -11.32 4.54
C PHE A 187 -1.37 -12.55 3.99
N SER A 188 -0.69 -13.69 3.87
CA SER A 188 -1.21 -14.92 3.27
C SER A 188 -2.46 -15.48 3.97
N LYS A 189 -2.73 -15.06 5.22
CA LYS A 189 -3.89 -15.48 6.02
C LYS A 189 -4.97 -14.42 6.13
N TRP A 190 -4.81 -13.29 5.45
CA TRP A 190 -5.77 -12.19 5.47
C TRP A 190 -7.17 -12.68 5.10
N SER A 191 -7.32 -13.47 4.04
CA SER A 191 -8.65 -13.96 3.59
C SER A 191 -9.35 -14.78 4.66
N ASN A 192 -8.57 -15.60 5.38
CA ASN A 192 -9.12 -16.45 6.43
C ASN A 192 -9.58 -15.61 7.62
N TYR A 193 -8.85 -14.55 7.98
CA TYR A 193 -9.29 -13.57 8.96
C TYR A 193 -10.59 -12.86 8.53
N LEU A 194 -10.70 -12.45 7.27
CA LEU A 194 -11.91 -11.81 6.76
C LEU A 194 -13.12 -12.73 6.86
N LYS A 195 -12.98 -13.98 6.42
CA LYS A 195 -14.01 -15.02 6.58
C LYS A 195 -14.31 -15.28 8.04
N PHE A 196 -13.30 -15.37 8.90
CA PHE A 196 -13.50 -15.56 10.33
C PHE A 196 -14.40 -14.47 10.92
N LYS A 197 -14.17 -13.20 10.56
CA LYS A 197 -15.01 -12.08 10.99
C LYS A 197 -16.43 -12.12 10.42
N GLU A 198 -16.61 -12.63 9.21
CA GLU A 198 -17.94 -12.78 8.59
C GLU A 198 -18.78 -13.86 9.28
N TYR A 199 -18.16 -15.00 9.62
CA TYR A 199 -18.88 -16.19 10.10
C TYR A 199 -18.87 -16.39 11.62
N ASN A 200 -18.14 -15.57 12.39
CA ASN A 200 -18.05 -15.70 13.84
C ASN A 200 -18.38 -14.38 14.53
N GLU A 201 -19.15 -14.48 15.61
CA GLU A 201 -19.28 -13.37 16.56
C GLU A 201 -17.92 -13.11 17.20
N SER A 202 -17.32 -11.97 16.85
CA SER A 202 -16.04 -11.52 17.39
C SER A 202 -16.20 -10.08 17.87
N PRO A 203 -15.43 -9.65 18.89
CA PRO A 203 -15.44 -8.25 19.31
C PRO A 203 -15.15 -7.33 18.13
N GLU A 204 -15.76 -6.15 18.06
CA GLU A 204 -15.48 -5.16 17.01
C GLU A 204 -13.98 -4.78 16.90
N ASN A 205 -13.24 -4.99 17.99
CA ASN A 205 -11.81 -4.73 18.08
C ASN A 205 -10.94 -5.97 17.85
N PHE A 206 -11.50 -7.10 17.41
CA PHE A 206 -10.73 -8.29 17.06
C PHE A 206 -9.93 -8.02 15.79
N THR A 207 -8.61 -7.94 15.94
CA THR A 207 -7.67 -7.56 14.87
C THR A 207 -7.13 -8.78 14.14
N TYR A 208 -6.45 -8.54 13.02
CA TYR A 208 -5.69 -9.58 12.35
C TYR A 208 -4.56 -10.16 13.21
N GLN A 209 -3.94 -9.35 14.07
CA GLN A 209 -2.94 -9.85 15.01
C GLN A 209 -3.56 -10.85 16.00
N ASP A 210 -4.75 -10.56 16.51
CA ASP A 210 -5.49 -11.46 17.41
C ASP A 210 -5.84 -12.77 16.69
N TYR A 211 -6.27 -12.67 15.43
CA TYR A 211 -6.54 -13.84 14.59
C TYR A 211 -5.30 -14.72 14.43
N ILE A 212 -4.15 -14.15 14.03
CA ILE A 212 -2.91 -14.92 13.84
C ILE A 212 -2.48 -15.59 15.15
N LYS A 213 -2.57 -14.87 16.28
CA LYS A 213 -2.24 -15.40 17.60
C LYS A 213 -3.14 -16.57 17.99
N ASP A 214 -4.46 -16.40 17.89
CA ASP A 214 -5.44 -17.43 18.23
C ASP A 214 -5.23 -18.71 17.43
N GLN A 215 -4.96 -18.59 16.13
CA GLN A 215 -4.72 -19.76 15.29
C GLN A 215 -3.38 -20.44 15.58
N THR A 216 -2.32 -19.65 15.89
CA THR A 216 -1.03 -20.20 16.31
C THR A 216 -1.16 -20.97 17.62
N GLU A 217 -1.89 -20.42 18.61
CA GLU A 217 -2.15 -21.07 19.90
C GLU A 217 -2.97 -22.37 19.75
N LYS A 218 -3.84 -22.44 18.74
CA LYS A 218 -4.60 -23.65 18.37
C LYS A 218 -3.77 -24.70 17.62
N GLY A 219 -2.49 -24.43 17.37
CA GLY A 219 -1.57 -25.37 16.73
C GLY A 219 -1.65 -25.39 15.20
N ASP A 220 -2.16 -24.34 14.56
CA ASP A 220 -2.09 -24.23 13.09
C ASP A 220 -0.66 -23.86 12.65
N GLU A 221 0.16 -24.89 12.42
CA GLU A 221 1.53 -24.74 11.92
C GLU A 221 1.61 -24.04 10.56
N TYR A 222 0.51 -23.99 9.79
CA TYR A 222 0.46 -23.26 8.52
C TYR A 222 0.34 -21.74 8.71
N ILE A 223 0.21 -21.24 9.95
CA ILE A 223 0.09 -19.82 10.32
C ILE A 223 1.40 -19.31 10.95
N SER A 224 2.55 -19.92 10.65
CA SER A 224 3.88 -19.51 11.14
C SER A 224 4.35 -18.14 10.60
N ILE A 225 3.58 -17.07 10.83
CA ILE A 225 3.94 -15.68 10.64
C ILE A 225 4.38 -15.18 12.00
N LEU A 226 5.64 -14.78 12.12
CA LEU A 226 6.15 -14.25 13.38
C LEU A 226 5.67 -12.80 13.52
N THR A 227 5.14 -12.44 14.68
CA THR A 227 4.61 -11.09 14.95
C THR A 227 5.39 -10.39 16.05
N GLU A 228 5.20 -9.07 16.20
CA GLU A 228 5.73 -8.27 17.32
C GLU A 228 5.36 -8.82 18.70
#